data_AF-A0AA46Z9S5-F1
#
_entry.id   AF-A0AA46Z9S5-F1
#
_cell.length_a   1.000
_cell.length_b   1.000
_cell.length_c   1.000
_cell.angle_alpha   90.00
_cell.angle_beta   90.00
_cell.angle_gamma   90.00
#
_symmetry.space_group_name_H-M   'P 1'
#
loop_
_entity.id
_entity.type
_entity.pdbx_description
1 polymer ?
#
loop_
_entity_poly.entity_id
_entity_poly.type
_entity_poly.pdbx_seq_one_letter_code
_entity_poly.pdbx_strand_id
1 'polypeptide(L)'
;MIKISAEQWALAALIGEARRRSNENKRNASRDRGRDKNILNDLMGSIGELVAIKWFSQYLSKKETINSIKNMFSLGGGSKHSYADLYLDNHPGQLSVDVKTFDCSPNKRFFAINQKKHMKLLGHCDGYACLLLPRLSHQAVFIPFVPYSDVSKWELRSLGGYGDPSYNIPISKFIKMYSSEQITLNELQAFSRYKESDIKNKLSNYETTRKFLSLCPEAAFLLIKH
;
A
#
# COMPACT_ATOMS: atom_id res chain seq x y z
N MET A 1 -0.86 8.53 15.14
CA MET A 1 0.12 8.69 14.04
C MET A 1 1.20 7.62 14.14
N ILE A 2 1.89 7.32 13.03
CA ILE A 2 3.00 6.36 12.99
C ILE A 2 4.26 6.98 12.42
N LYS A 3 5.44 6.56 12.91
CA LYS A 3 6.74 6.94 12.36
C LYS A 3 7.17 5.97 11.26
N ILE A 4 7.71 6.51 10.18
CA ILE A 4 8.24 5.77 9.03
C ILE A 4 9.75 6.04 8.92
N SER A 5 10.55 4.98 8.95
CA SER A 5 11.99 5.09 8.81
C SER A 5 12.42 5.16 7.33
N ALA A 6 13.60 5.73 7.07
CA ALA A 6 14.24 5.66 5.76
C ALA A 6 14.46 4.21 5.29
N GLU A 7 14.71 3.29 6.22
CA GLU A 7 14.86 1.86 5.93
C GLU A 7 13.54 1.25 5.44
N GLN A 8 12.39 1.59 6.03
CA GLN A 8 11.08 1.14 5.55
C GLN A 8 10.80 1.65 4.13
N TRP A 9 11.13 2.91 3.85
CA TRP A 9 11.04 3.46 2.49
C TRP A 9 11.97 2.74 1.50
N ALA A 10 13.19 2.38 1.91
CA ALA A 10 14.12 1.62 1.08
C ALA A 10 13.62 0.19 0.80
N LEU A 11 13.12 -0.52 1.81
CA LEU A 11 12.50 -1.84 1.64
C LEU A 11 11.28 -1.77 0.70
N ALA A 12 10.41 -0.77 0.89
CA ALA A 12 9.27 -0.54 0.01
C ALA A 12 9.70 -0.25 -1.44
N ALA A 13 10.81 0.46 -1.65
CA ALA A 13 11.34 0.72 -2.98
C ALA A 13 11.86 -0.55 -3.65
N LEU A 14 12.53 -1.45 -2.92
CA LEU A 14 12.97 -2.75 -3.45
C LEU A 14 11.77 -3.63 -3.84
N ILE A 15 10.74 -3.71 -3.01
CA ILE A 15 9.51 -4.45 -3.29
C ILE A 15 8.79 -3.84 -4.50
N GLY A 16 8.65 -2.51 -4.53
CA GLY A 16 8.04 -1.78 -5.63
C GLY A 16 8.77 -2.01 -6.96
N GLU A 17 10.11 -2.00 -6.97
CA GLU A 17 10.89 -2.29 -8.17
C GLU A 17 10.76 -3.75 -8.61
N ALA A 18 10.78 -4.71 -7.67
CA ALA A 18 10.54 -6.11 -7.98
C ALA A 18 9.14 -6.33 -8.61
N ARG A 19 8.09 -5.73 -8.03
CA ARG A 19 6.73 -5.70 -8.58
C ARG A 19 6.71 -5.09 -9.98
N ARG A 20 7.40 -3.97 -10.18
CA ARG A 20 7.45 -3.28 -11.47
C ARG A 20 8.04 -4.17 -12.56
N ARG A 21 9.23 -4.76 -12.31
CA ARG A 21 9.92 -5.67 -13.23
C ARG A 21 9.10 -6.92 -13.53
N SER A 22 8.49 -7.52 -12.51
CA SER A 22 7.63 -8.71 -12.70
C SER A 22 6.41 -8.41 -13.58
N ASN A 23 5.96 -7.15 -13.63
CA ASN A 23 4.76 -6.75 -14.36
C ASN A 23 5.05 -6.05 -15.71
N GLU A 24 6.32 -5.76 -16.03
CA GLU A 24 6.71 -4.90 -17.17
C GLU A 24 6.17 -5.41 -18.51
N ASN A 25 6.11 -6.73 -18.73
CA ASN A 25 5.57 -7.35 -19.94
C ASN A 25 4.08 -7.74 -19.85
N LYS A 26 3.40 -7.43 -18.73
CA LYS A 26 2.00 -7.82 -18.47
C LYS A 26 1.07 -6.62 -18.29
N ARG A 27 1.59 -5.39 -18.31
CA ARG A 27 0.78 -4.18 -18.14
C ARG A 27 -0.09 -3.98 -19.38
N ASN A 28 -1.38 -3.80 -19.16
CA ASN A 28 -2.28 -3.39 -20.22
C ASN A 28 -1.93 -1.95 -20.64
N ALA A 29 -1.59 -1.75 -21.92
CA ALA A 29 -1.17 -0.45 -22.47
C ALA A 29 -2.19 0.68 -22.20
N SER A 30 -3.49 0.36 -22.21
CA SER A 30 -4.57 1.33 -21.91
C SER A 30 -4.60 1.79 -20.44
N ARG A 31 -3.90 1.08 -19.55
CA ARG A 31 -3.84 1.34 -18.10
C ARG A 31 -2.44 1.75 -17.64
N ASP A 32 -1.52 1.92 -18.58
CA ASP A 32 -0.18 2.40 -18.25
C ASP A 32 -0.26 3.88 -17.83
N ARG A 33 0.29 4.19 -16.65
CA ARG A 33 0.35 5.54 -16.12
C ARG A 33 1.64 6.27 -16.51
N GLY A 34 2.50 5.61 -17.28
CA GLY A 34 3.88 6.02 -17.50
C GLY A 34 4.79 5.53 -16.38
N ARG A 35 6.08 5.39 -16.70
CA ARG A 35 7.10 4.81 -15.82
C ARG A 35 7.09 5.39 -14.41
N ASP A 36 7.13 6.71 -14.28
CA ASP A 36 7.28 7.37 -12.98
C ASP A 36 6.05 7.21 -12.09
N LYS A 37 4.84 7.33 -12.65
CA LYS A 37 3.60 7.15 -11.89
C LYS A 37 3.41 5.70 -11.46
N ASN A 38 3.86 4.75 -12.28
CA ASN A 38 3.85 3.34 -11.92
C ASN A 38 4.82 3.04 -10.77
N ILE A 39 6.06 3.55 -10.85
CA ILE A 39 7.05 3.42 -9.77
C ILE A 39 6.48 3.99 -8.46
N LEU A 40 5.88 5.18 -8.52
CA LEU A 40 5.28 5.80 -7.35
C LEU A 40 4.15 4.94 -6.78
N ASN A 41 3.24 4.45 -7.62
CA ASN A 41 2.12 3.63 -7.17
C ASN A 41 2.59 2.32 -6.51
N ASP A 42 3.59 1.65 -7.11
CA ASP A 42 4.14 0.41 -6.58
C ASP A 42 4.90 0.65 -5.25
N LEU A 43 5.64 1.76 -5.14
CA LEU A 43 6.27 2.23 -3.90
C LEU A 43 5.23 2.49 -2.79
N MET A 44 4.18 3.27 -3.11
CA MET A 44 3.13 3.64 -2.16
C MET A 44 2.30 2.44 -1.69
N GLY A 45 2.05 1.46 -2.56
CA GLY A 45 1.43 0.20 -2.16
C GLY A 45 2.33 -0.60 -1.19
N SER A 46 3.61 -0.75 -1.56
CA SER A 46 4.57 -1.55 -0.80
C SER A 46 4.84 -0.99 0.60
N ILE A 47 4.96 0.33 0.75
CA ILE A 47 5.13 0.94 2.08
C ILE A 47 3.86 0.79 2.94
N GLY A 48 2.67 0.86 2.33
CA GLY A 48 1.40 0.65 3.02
C GLY A 48 1.32 -0.73 3.64
N GLU A 49 1.60 -1.76 2.85
CA GLU A 49 1.59 -3.16 3.29
C GLU A 49 2.65 -3.41 4.39
N LEU A 50 3.89 -2.91 4.24
CA LEU A 50 4.93 -3.06 5.27
C LEU A 50 4.50 -2.46 6.62
N VAL A 51 3.88 -1.28 6.58
CA VAL A 51 3.36 -0.62 7.77
C VAL A 51 2.21 -1.42 8.38
N ALA A 52 1.27 -1.89 7.56
CA ALA A 52 0.12 -2.63 8.04
C ALA A 52 0.53 -3.95 8.70
N ILE A 53 1.47 -4.70 8.11
CA ILE A 53 2.04 -5.92 8.70
C ILE A 53 2.66 -5.61 10.07
N LYS A 54 3.46 -4.54 10.17
CA LYS A 54 4.06 -4.15 11.45
C LYS A 54 3.00 -3.78 12.48
N TRP A 55 2.01 -2.99 12.09
CA TRP A 55 0.95 -2.52 12.98
C TRP A 55 0.10 -3.67 13.52
N PHE A 56 -0.27 -4.60 12.64
CA PHE A 56 -1.10 -5.75 13.01
C PHE A 56 -0.30 -6.98 13.49
N SER A 57 1.00 -6.86 13.70
CA SER A 57 1.88 -8.00 14.04
C SER A 57 1.40 -8.82 15.25
N GLN A 58 0.80 -8.18 16.26
CA GLN A 58 0.23 -8.88 17.42
C GLN A 58 -1.01 -9.74 17.10
N TYR A 59 -1.68 -9.46 15.98
CA TYR A 59 -2.86 -10.19 15.51
C TYR A 59 -2.54 -11.18 14.38
N LEU A 60 -1.27 -11.32 14.01
CA LEU A 60 -0.80 -12.26 13.01
C LEU A 60 -0.06 -13.39 13.69
N SER A 61 -0.46 -14.64 13.44
CA SER A 61 0.41 -15.77 13.74
C SER A 61 1.71 -15.68 12.94
N LYS A 62 2.70 -16.48 13.34
CA LYS A 62 3.93 -16.62 12.57
C LYS A 62 3.66 -17.04 11.12
N LYS A 63 2.65 -17.90 10.90
CA LYS A 63 2.25 -18.36 9.58
C LYS A 63 1.67 -17.21 8.76
N GLU A 64 0.72 -16.46 9.31
CA GLU A 64 0.09 -15.35 8.57
C GLU A 64 1.02 -14.16 8.37
N THR A 65 1.99 -13.94 9.27
CA THR A 65 3.09 -12.99 9.04
C THR A 65 3.89 -13.37 7.79
N ILE A 66 4.27 -14.65 7.66
CA ILE A 66 5.00 -15.16 6.48
C ILE A 66 4.14 -15.05 5.22
N ASN A 67 2.86 -15.42 5.29
CA ASN A 67 1.94 -15.32 4.15
C ASN A 67 1.76 -13.87 3.70
N SER A 68 1.57 -12.94 4.63
CA SER A 68 1.44 -11.51 4.33
C SER A 68 2.67 -10.97 3.62
N ILE A 69 3.87 -11.34 4.09
CA ILE A 69 5.14 -10.96 3.44
C ILE A 69 5.24 -11.56 2.03
N LYS A 70 4.85 -12.83 1.84
CA LYS A 70 4.82 -13.47 0.51
C LYS A 70 3.81 -12.81 -0.42
N ASN A 71 2.67 -12.38 0.09
CA ASN A 71 1.66 -11.67 -0.69
C ASN A 71 2.15 -10.30 -1.17
N MET A 72 3.13 -9.70 -0.48
CA MET A 72 3.75 -8.48 -0.95
C MET A 72 4.45 -8.67 -2.30
N PHE A 73 4.92 -9.87 -2.64
CA PHE A 73 5.52 -10.12 -3.94
C PHE A 73 5.44 -11.59 -4.35
N SER A 74 4.75 -11.84 -5.46
CA SER A 74 4.69 -13.15 -6.10
C SER A 74 5.03 -13.05 -7.59
N LEU A 75 5.84 -13.98 -8.09
CA LEU A 75 6.20 -14.01 -9.50
C LEU A 75 5.00 -14.19 -10.41
N GLY A 76 4.91 -13.29 -11.39
CA GLY A 76 3.85 -13.27 -12.36
C GLY A 76 2.63 -12.43 -11.95
N GLY A 77 2.69 -11.74 -10.81
CA GLY A 77 1.72 -10.74 -10.37
C GLY A 77 0.66 -11.27 -9.40
N GLY A 78 0.01 -10.36 -8.68
CA GLY A 78 -1.00 -10.66 -7.65
C GLY A 78 -2.36 -11.15 -8.17
N SER A 79 -2.48 -11.55 -9.45
CA SER A 79 -3.74 -12.05 -10.02
C SER A 79 -4.08 -13.47 -9.58
N LYS A 80 -3.15 -14.20 -8.95
CA LYS A 80 -3.39 -15.55 -8.41
C LYS A 80 -4.10 -15.55 -7.05
N HIS A 81 -4.15 -14.42 -6.36
CA HIS A 81 -4.70 -14.33 -5.01
C HIS A 81 -5.95 -13.43 -5.01
N SER A 82 -7.12 -14.04 -4.82
CA SER A 82 -8.41 -13.36 -4.71
C SER A 82 -8.67 -12.79 -3.31
N TYR A 83 -7.65 -12.77 -2.45
CA TYR A 83 -7.78 -12.50 -1.03
C TYR A 83 -7.37 -11.06 -0.69
N ALA A 84 -7.76 -10.64 0.52
CA ALA A 84 -7.25 -9.42 1.13
C ALA A 84 -5.74 -9.52 1.38
N ASP A 85 -5.08 -8.38 1.57
CA ASP A 85 -3.62 -8.34 1.77
C ASP A 85 -3.20 -9.03 3.09
N LEU A 86 -4.03 -8.95 4.14
CA LEU A 86 -3.79 -9.52 5.46
C LEU A 86 -4.98 -10.35 5.97
N TYR A 87 -4.68 -11.43 6.68
CA TYR A 87 -5.65 -12.17 7.50
C TYR A 87 -5.19 -12.19 8.96
N LEU A 88 -5.96 -11.53 9.83
CA LEU A 88 -5.67 -11.32 11.25
C LEU A 88 -6.20 -12.49 12.08
N ASP A 89 -5.54 -13.65 11.97
CA ASP A 89 -5.99 -14.91 12.56
C ASP A 89 -6.03 -14.93 14.10
N ASN A 90 -5.18 -14.12 14.76
CA ASN A 90 -5.22 -13.97 16.22
C ASN A 90 -6.16 -12.84 16.69
N HIS A 91 -6.77 -12.08 15.78
CA HIS A 91 -7.81 -11.11 16.16
C HIS A 91 -9.08 -11.87 16.60
N PRO A 92 -9.79 -11.46 17.67
CA PRO A 92 -10.98 -12.17 18.15
C PRO A 92 -12.07 -12.36 17.08
N GLY A 93 -12.19 -11.39 16.17
CA GLY A 93 -13.11 -11.45 15.04
C GLY A 93 -12.56 -12.07 13.74
N GLN A 94 -11.31 -12.54 13.73
CA GLN A 94 -10.63 -13.13 12.56
C GLN A 94 -10.85 -12.34 11.26
N LEU A 95 -10.19 -11.19 11.13
CA LEU A 95 -10.50 -10.22 10.09
C LEU A 95 -9.59 -10.34 8.87
N SER A 96 -10.16 -10.24 7.68
CA SER A 96 -9.46 -10.08 6.40
C SER A 96 -9.43 -8.60 5.99
N VAL A 97 -8.23 -8.03 5.84
CA VAL A 97 -8.03 -6.59 5.65
C VAL A 97 -7.18 -6.30 4.41
N ASP A 98 -7.67 -5.42 3.54
CA ASP A 98 -6.96 -4.98 2.32
C ASP A 98 -6.36 -3.59 2.54
N VAL A 99 -5.10 -3.39 2.14
CA VAL A 99 -4.33 -2.18 2.48
C VAL A 99 -4.43 -1.16 1.35
N LYS A 100 -4.67 0.10 1.71
CA LYS A 100 -4.84 1.19 0.76
C LYS A 100 -4.07 2.42 1.20
N THR A 101 -3.46 3.11 0.26
CA THR A 101 -2.65 4.30 0.54
C THR A 101 -3.15 5.52 -0.22
N PHE A 102 -3.03 6.67 0.42
CA PHE A 102 -3.30 7.98 -0.15
C PHE A 102 -2.04 8.84 -0.03
N ASP A 103 -1.44 9.15 -1.18
CA ASP A 103 -0.13 9.81 -1.26
C ASP A 103 -0.14 11.32 -0.95
N CYS A 104 -1.30 11.88 -0.59
CA CYS A 104 -1.49 13.29 -0.24
C CYS A 104 -1.05 14.27 -1.33
N SER A 105 -1.00 13.87 -2.61
CA SER A 105 -0.61 14.78 -3.69
C SER A 105 -1.52 16.03 -3.75
N PRO A 106 -1.01 17.24 -4.02
CA PRO A 106 -1.78 18.49 -3.98
C PRO A 106 -3.01 18.54 -4.89
N ASN A 107 -3.06 17.70 -5.92
CA ASN A 107 -4.18 17.58 -6.86
C ASN A 107 -5.21 16.50 -6.47
N LYS A 108 -4.95 15.68 -5.44
CA LYS A 108 -5.88 14.65 -4.99
C LYS A 108 -6.83 15.21 -3.93
N ARG A 109 -8.11 14.93 -4.12
CA ARG A 109 -9.21 15.41 -3.24
C ARG A 109 -10.07 14.27 -2.69
N PHE A 110 -9.92 13.07 -3.22
CA PHE A 110 -10.75 11.92 -2.88
C PHE A 110 -9.87 10.74 -2.47
N PHE A 111 -10.25 10.09 -1.38
CA PHE A 111 -9.81 8.73 -1.12
C PHE A 111 -10.67 7.81 -1.99
N ALA A 112 -10.03 6.92 -2.76
CA ALA A 112 -10.70 6.15 -3.80
C ALA A 112 -10.31 4.67 -3.70
N ILE A 113 -11.32 3.80 -3.73
CA ILE A 113 -11.15 2.35 -3.86
C ILE A 113 -11.62 1.93 -5.25
N ASN A 114 -10.74 1.30 -6.02
CA ASN A 114 -11.10 0.82 -7.36
C ASN A 114 -12.27 -0.19 -7.29
N GLN A 115 -13.32 0.03 -8.08
CA GLN A 115 -14.54 -0.80 -8.01
C GLN A 115 -14.24 -2.26 -8.32
N LYS A 116 -13.43 -2.54 -9.35
CA LYS A 116 -13.09 -3.90 -9.75
C LYS A 116 -12.39 -4.67 -8.61
N LYS A 117 -11.45 -4.03 -7.90
CA LYS A 117 -10.79 -4.65 -6.74
C LYS A 117 -11.77 -4.81 -5.57
N HIS A 118 -12.61 -3.82 -5.28
CA HIS A 118 -13.63 -3.93 -4.23
C HIS A 118 -14.57 -5.12 -4.47
N MET A 119 -15.12 -5.25 -5.69
CA MET A 119 -16.03 -6.35 -6.03
C MET A 119 -15.34 -7.72 -5.98
N LYS A 120 -14.08 -7.81 -6.39
CA LYS A 120 -13.30 -9.06 -6.27
C LYS A 120 -13.10 -9.53 -4.83
N LEU A 121 -13.15 -8.61 -3.88
CA LEU A 121 -12.96 -8.88 -2.46
C LEU A 121 -14.28 -9.14 -1.70
N LEU A 122 -15.42 -9.13 -2.41
CA LEU A 122 -16.72 -9.42 -1.79
C LEU A 122 -16.70 -10.83 -1.16
N GLY A 123 -17.03 -10.92 0.13
CA GLY A 123 -16.98 -12.17 0.89
C GLY A 123 -15.58 -12.63 1.31
N HIS A 124 -14.53 -11.86 0.99
CA HIS A 124 -13.13 -12.18 1.29
C HIS A 124 -12.39 -11.04 2.01
N CYS A 125 -13.10 -9.96 2.34
CA CYS A 125 -12.53 -8.77 2.97
C CYS A 125 -13.58 -8.12 3.87
N ASP A 126 -13.22 -7.94 5.13
CA ASP A 126 -14.07 -7.31 6.14
C ASP A 126 -13.92 -5.79 6.12
N GLY A 127 -12.76 -5.29 5.69
CA GLY A 127 -12.51 -3.86 5.57
C GLY A 127 -11.12 -3.51 5.08
N TYR A 128 -10.82 -2.23 5.13
CA TYR A 128 -9.60 -1.65 4.61
C TYR A 128 -8.75 -1.02 5.71
N ALA A 129 -7.44 -1.30 5.68
CA ALA A 129 -6.46 -0.54 6.43
C ALA A 129 -5.92 0.58 5.54
N CYS A 130 -6.09 1.83 5.97
CA CYS A 130 -5.81 2.99 5.14
C CYS A 130 -4.64 3.80 5.70
N LEU A 131 -3.65 4.12 4.86
CA LEU A 131 -2.59 5.06 5.21
C LEU A 131 -2.78 6.37 4.46
N LEU A 132 -2.73 7.47 5.20
CA LEU A 132 -2.52 8.81 4.65
C LEU A 132 -1.05 9.14 4.82
N LEU A 133 -0.31 9.11 3.71
CA LEU A 133 1.15 9.09 3.72
C LEU A 133 1.69 9.90 2.55
N PRO A 134 2.16 11.13 2.75
CA PRO A 134 2.94 11.83 1.74
C PRO A 134 4.17 11.03 1.36
N ARG A 135 4.54 11.07 0.07
CA ARG A 135 5.74 10.40 -0.46
C ARG A 135 6.98 10.80 0.36
N LEU A 136 7.76 9.80 0.79
CA LEU A 136 8.99 9.95 1.59
C LEU A 136 8.83 10.67 2.93
N SER A 137 7.63 10.76 3.49
CA SER A 137 7.42 11.38 4.80
C SER A 137 8.01 10.55 5.96
N HIS A 138 8.38 11.24 7.04
CA HIS A 138 8.83 10.60 8.29
C HIS A 138 7.67 9.98 9.09
N GLN A 139 6.43 10.26 8.71
CA GLN A 139 5.27 9.88 9.49
C GLN A 139 4.02 9.72 8.62
N ALA A 140 3.07 8.93 9.10
CA ALA A 140 1.78 8.68 8.45
C ALA A 140 0.63 8.74 9.46
N VAL A 141 -0.57 8.95 8.94
CA VAL A 141 -1.79 8.64 9.68
C VAL A 141 -2.27 7.26 9.24
N PHE A 142 -2.38 6.37 10.21
CA PHE A 142 -2.86 5.02 10.02
C PHE A 142 -4.30 4.92 10.51
N ILE A 143 -5.19 4.50 9.62
CA ILE A 143 -6.59 4.25 9.90
C ILE A 143 -6.75 2.73 9.83
N PRO A 144 -6.83 2.04 10.99
CA PRO A 144 -6.69 0.60 11.04
C PRO A 144 -7.85 -0.13 10.36
N PHE A 145 -9.05 0.46 10.33
CA PHE A 145 -10.21 -0.21 9.80
C PHE A 145 -11.25 0.75 9.22
N VAL A 146 -11.56 0.55 7.95
CA VAL A 146 -12.70 1.13 7.25
C VAL A 146 -13.57 -0.04 6.78
N PRO A 147 -14.79 -0.22 7.29
CA PRO A 147 -15.60 -1.39 6.96
C PRO A 147 -15.85 -1.52 5.46
N TYR A 148 -15.83 -2.74 4.92
CA TYR A 148 -16.14 -3.00 3.52
C TYR A 148 -17.51 -2.43 3.13
N SER A 149 -18.51 -2.67 3.98
CA SER A 149 -19.89 -2.22 3.82
C SER A 149 -20.04 -0.70 3.78
N ASP A 150 -19.13 0.03 4.42
CA ASP A 150 -19.11 1.48 4.37
C ASP A 150 -18.54 2.00 3.05
N VAL A 151 -17.49 1.38 2.52
CA VAL A 151 -16.95 1.69 1.19
C VAL A 151 -18.02 1.49 0.12
N SER A 152 -18.87 0.47 0.24
CA SER A 152 -19.98 0.23 -0.70
C SER A 152 -21.02 1.36 -0.73
N LYS A 153 -21.06 2.23 0.29
CA LYS A 153 -21.96 3.41 0.37
C LYS A 153 -21.32 4.70 -0.16
N TRP A 154 -20.03 4.67 -0.50
CA TRP A 154 -19.33 5.83 -1.04
C TRP A 154 -19.79 6.15 -2.48
N GLU A 155 -19.47 7.34 -2.96
CA GLU A 155 -19.89 7.79 -4.29
C GLU A 155 -19.15 7.00 -5.38
N LEU A 156 -19.89 6.21 -6.17
CA LEU A 156 -19.33 5.48 -7.29
C LEU A 156 -19.19 6.41 -8.51
N ARG A 157 -17.95 6.69 -8.90
CA ARG A 157 -17.64 7.45 -10.13
C ARG A 157 -16.22 7.18 -10.62
N SER A 158 -15.98 7.53 -11.87
CA SER A 158 -14.64 7.46 -12.47
C SER A 158 -13.89 8.77 -12.22
N LEU A 159 -12.68 8.67 -11.67
CA LEU A 159 -11.78 9.80 -11.48
C LEU A 159 -10.73 9.83 -12.60
N GLY A 160 -10.58 10.99 -13.26
CA GLY A 160 -9.57 11.19 -14.31
C GLY A 160 -9.92 10.54 -15.66
N GLY A 161 -8.92 10.45 -16.56
CA GLY A 161 -9.13 10.09 -17.98
C GLY A 161 -9.17 8.58 -18.31
N TYR A 162 -8.88 7.68 -17.36
CA TYR A 162 -8.81 6.23 -17.63
C TYR A 162 -10.17 5.52 -17.57
N GLY A 163 -11.23 6.21 -17.14
CA GLY A 163 -12.60 5.67 -17.11
C GLY A 163 -12.89 4.57 -16.08
N ASP A 164 -11.88 3.99 -15.42
CA ASP A 164 -12.08 2.94 -14.41
C ASP A 164 -12.86 3.50 -13.19
N PRO A 165 -14.05 2.97 -12.87
CA PRO A 165 -14.86 3.44 -11.74
C PRO A 165 -14.23 3.10 -10.38
N SER A 166 -14.55 3.93 -9.39
CA SER A 166 -14.08 3.80 -8.02
C SER A 166 -15.14 4.27 -7.03
N TYR A 167 -15.10 3.73 -5.82
CA TYR A 167 -15.85 4.22 -4.67
C TYR A 167 -15.06 5.37 -4.04
N ASN A 168 -15.68 6.54 -3.94
CA ASN A 168 -15.00 7.79 -3.60
C ASN A 168 -15.61 8.49 -2.40
N ILE A 169 -14.74 9.06 -1.58
CA ILE A 169 -15.11 9.92 -0.48
C ILE A 169 -14.16 11.13 -0.44
N PRO A 170 -14.66 12.38 -0.27
CA PRO A 170 -13.78 13.53 -0.08
C PRO A 170 -12.80 13.28 1.07
N ILE A 171 -11.53 13.59 0.87
CA ILE A 171 -10.48 13.26 1.85
C ILE A 171 -10.72 13.93 3.22
N SER A 172 -11.28 15.15 3.23
CA SER A 172 -11.69 15.82 4.47
C SER A 172 -12.78 15.06 5.21
N LYS A 173 -13.77 14.53 4.49
CA LYS A 173 -14.83 13.69 5.05
C LYS A 173 -14.29 12.35 5.52
N PHE A 174 -13.39 11.73 4.77
CA PHE A 174 -12.74 10.47 5.13
C PHE A 174 -11.96 10.59 6.44
N ILE A 175 -11.12 11.62 6.58
CA ILE A 175 -10.37 11.88 7.81
C ILE A 175 -11.34 12.06 8.99
N LYS A 176 -12.36 12.91 8.82
CA LYS A 176 -13.37 13.17 9.87
C LYS A 176 -14.10 11.90 10.33
N MET A 177 -14.39 10.98 9.41
CA MET A 177 -15.17 9.78 9.71
C MET A 177 -14.33 8.66 10.32
N TYR A 178 -13.11 8.45 9.83
CA TYR A 178 -12.35 7.22 10.12
C TYR A 178 -11.03 7.46 10.86
N SER A 179 -10.53 8.70 10.89
CA SER A 179 -9.30 9.00 11.63
C SER A 179 -9.60 9.36 13.07
N SER A 180 -8.84 8.79 14.00
CA SER A 180 -8.78 9.27 15.38
C SER A 180 -7.95 10.54 15.53
N GLU A 181 -7.20 10.92 14.50
CA GLU A 181 -6.34 12.10 14.52
C GLU A 181 -7.11 13.32 14.01
N GLN A 182 -7.06 14.42 14.75
CA GLN A 182 -7.55 15.71 14.26
C GLN A 182 -6.48 16.33 13.36
N ILE A 183 -6.53 16.01 12.07
CA ILE A 183 -5.55 16.49 11.08
C ILE A 183 -6.24 16.92 9.79
N THR A 184 -5.69 17.91 9.13
CA THR A 184 -6.12 18.38 7.81
C THR A 184 -5.23 17.83 6.71
N LEU A 185 -5.72 17.90 5.45
CA LEU A 185 -4.89 17.54 4.30
C LEU A 185 -3.63 18.41 4.18
N ASN A 186 -3.73 19.71 4.53
CA ASN A 186 -2.61 20.63 4.46
C ASN A 186 -1.52 20.26 5.49
N GLU A 187 -1.92 19.88 6.71
CA GLU A 187 -0.98 19.41 7.73
C GLU A 187 -0.31 18.09 7.32
N LEU A 188 -1.08 17.14 6.75
CA LEU A 188 -0.50 15.93 6.16
C LEU A 188 0.53 16.29 5.09
N GLN A 189 0.21 17.20 4.17
CA GLN A 189 1.12 17.62 3.10
C GLN A 189 2.38 18.31 3.62
N ALA A 190 2.29 18.99 4.77
CA ALA A 190 3.39 19.67 5.44
C ALA A 190 4.30 18.73 6.25
N PHE A 191 4.00 17.43 6.34
CA PHE A 191 4.88 16.47 7.02
C PHE A 191 6.31 16.54 6.44
N SER A 192 7.29 16.53 7.35
CA SER A 192 8.70 16.48 6.99
C SER A 192 9.00 15.21 6.20
N ARG A 193 9.95 15.31 5.26
CA ARG A 193 10.28 14.24 4.32
C ARG A 193 11.78 13.97 4.28
N TYR A 194 12.13 12.72 4.01
CA TYR A 194 13.47 12.34 3.64
C TYR A 194 13.84 12.94 2.27
N LYS A 195 15.13 13.20 2.08
CA LYS A 195 15.70 13.43 0.75
C LYS A 195 15.80 12.09 0.02
N GLU A 196 15.74 12.12 -1.31
CA GLU A 196 15.95 10.90 -2.10
C GLU A 196 17.33 10.27 -1.85
N SER A 197 18.34 11.08 -1.54
CA SER A 197 19.68 10.62 -1.16
C SER A 197 19.66 9.72 0.08
N ASP A 198 18.81 10.01 1.05
CA ASP A 198 18.73 9.25 2.30
C ASP A 198 18.25 7.82 2.01
N ILE A 199 17.29 7.69 1.09
CA ILE A 199 16.76 6.40 0.66
C ILE A 199 17.79 5.64 -0.19
N LYS A 200 18.46 6.32 -1.12
CA LYS A 200 19.54 5.73 -1.93
C LYS A 200 20.65 5.15 -1.06
N ASN A 201 21.09 5.89 -0.03
CA ASN A 201 22.11 5.42 0.91
C ASN A 201 21.66 4.14 1.65
N LYS A 202 20.37 4.03 2.00
CA LYS A 202 19.82 2.82 2.62
C LYS A 202 19.71 1.64 1.66
N LEU A 203 19.42 1.88 0.39
CA LEU A 203 19.40 0.86 -0.65
C LEU A 203 20.79 0.28 -0.94
N SER A 204 21.83 1.10 -0.84
CA SER A 204 23.23 0.66 -0.97
C SER A 204 23.76 -0.12 0.25
N ASN A 205 23.00 -0.15 1.35
CA ASN A 205 23.37 -0.92 2.53
C ASN A 205 23.02 -2.41 2.32
N TYR A 206 24.04 -3.26 2.43
CA TYR A 206 23.92 -4.71 2.29
C TYR A 206 22.92 -5.34 3.28
N GLU A 207 22.78 -4.81 4.50
CA GLU A 207 21.81 -5.29 5.48
C GLU A 207 20.36 -5.06 5.04
N THR A 208 20.06 -3.89 4.46
CA THR A 208 18.72 -3.59 3.90
C THR A 208 18.39 -4.57 2.78
N THR A 209 19.34 -4.83 1.88
CA THR A 209 19.16 -5.77 0.77
C THR A 209 18.99 -7.21 1.27
N ARG A 210 19.79 -7.64 2.25
CA ARG A 210 19.64 -8.95 2.89
C ARG A 210 18.27 -9.11 3.54
N LYS A 211 17.80 -8.09 4.26
CA LYS A 211 16.48 -8.06 4.88
C LYS A 211 15.36 -8.09 3.85
N PHE A 212 15.52 -7.38 2.73
CA PHE A 212 14.58 -7.50 1.61
C PHE A 212 14.56 -8.92 1.04
N LEU A 213 15.73 -9.53 0.79
CA LEU A 213 15.81 -10.88 0.22
C LEU A 213 15.30 -11.96 1.19
N SER A 214 15.37 -11.74 2.51
CA SER A 214 14.73 -12.65 3.47
C SER A 214 13.20 -12.53 3.47
N LEU A 215 12.66 -11.35 3.15
CA LEU A 215 11.23 -11.13 2.97
C LEU A 215 10.73 -11.66 1.61
N CYS A 216 11.46 -11.39 0.53
CA CYS A 216 11.08 -11.71 -0.84
C CYS A 216 12.23 -12.45 -1.55
N PRO A 217 12.52 -13.72 -1.18
CA PRO A 217 13.64 -14.45 -1.77
C PRO A 217 13.49 -14.63 -3.28
N GLU A 218 12.26 -14.80 -3.77
CA GLU A 218 11.96 -14.86 -5.20
C GLU A 218 12.32 -13.58 -5.94
N ALA A 219 12.43 -12.42 -5.30
CA ALA A 219 12.81 -11.20 -6.01
C ALA A 219 14.32 -11.16 -6.36
N ALA A 220 15.13 -12.07 -5.82
CA ALA A 220 16.56 -12.14 -6.07
C ALA A 220 16.89 -12.15 -7.56
N PHE A 221 16.24 -13.00 -8.35
CA PHE A 221 16.53 -13.10 -9.79
C PHE A 221 16.06 -11.88 -10.61
N LEU A 222 15.15 -11.07 -10.07
CA LEU A 222 14.70 -9.84 -10.75
C LEU A 222 15.59 -8.64 -10.43
N LEU A 223 16.16 -8.60 -9.21
CA LEU A 223 16.95 -7.47 -8.74
C LEU A 223 18.45 -7.68 -8.92
N ILE A 224 18.92 -8.93 -8.87
CA ILE A 224 20.27 -9.32 -9.29
C ILE A 224 20.23 -9.40 -10.81
N LYS A 225 20.60 -8.32 -11.49
CA LYS A 225 20.98 -8.39 -12.91
C LYS A 225 22.50 -8.61 -13.00
N HIS A 226 22.87 -9.58 -13.84
CA HIS A 226 24.16 -9.59 -14.56
C HIS A 226 24.36 -8.29 -15.33
#